data_AF-J7QGN6-F1
#
_entry.id   AF-J7QGN6-F1
#
_cell.length_a   1.000
_cell.length_b   1.000
_cell.length_c   1.000
_cell.angle_alpha   90.00
_cell.angle_beta   90.00
_cell.angle_gamma   90.00
#
_symmetry.space_group_name_H-M   'P 1'
#
loop_
_entity.id
_entity.type
_entity.pdbx_description
1 polymer ?
#
loop_
_entity_poly.entity_id
_entity_poly.type
_entity_poly.pdbx_seq_one_letter_code
_entity_poly.pdbx_strand_id
1 'polypeptide(L)'
;MRAIVAMRRQDKHKREEFEAILNLYMDALGMLGDTPLGRAMTGRRRLPNRRAGETRAMMFRDREYRLTVGRFDDGGLAEIFIDAEKASTDSADDARDAALCLSLALQFGVPSETIRQAVTRASNGAPAGVIGAVLDALAVDETREPHRDA
;
A
#
# COMPACT_ATOMS: atom_id res chain seq x y z
N MET A 1 -24.38 -31.27 -20.66
CA MET A 1 -25.10 -30.13 -20.03
C MET A 1 -25.32 -30.25 -18.51
N ARG A 2 -25.76 -31.39 -17.95
CA ARG A 2 -26.09 -31.51 -16.51
C ARG A 2 -24.91 -31.25 -15.54
N ALA A 3 -23.70 -31.70 -15.86
CA ALA A 3 -22.53 -31.49 -15.00
C ALA A 3 -22.11 -30.02 -14.88
N ILE A 4 -22.21 -29.25 -15.97
CA ILE A 4 -21.92 -27.81 -15.98
C ILE A 4 -22.93 -27.03 -15.13
N VAL A 5 -24.20 -27.42 -15.17
CA VAL A 5 -25.25 -26.82 -14.34
C VAL A 5 -25.04 -27.16 -12.86
N ALA A 6 -24.65 -28.40 -12.55
CA ALA A 6 -24.33 -28.82 -11.18
C ALA A 6 -23.10 -28.07 -10.62
N MET A 7 -22.03 -27.94 -11.42
CA MET A 7 -20.86 -27.13 -11.05
C MET A 7 -21.24 -25.67 -10.82
N ARG A 8 -21.99 -25.04 -11.74
CA ARG A 8 -22.43 -23.64 -11.58
C ARG A 8 -23.32 -23.43 -10.35
N ARG A 9 -24.15 -24.42 -10.01
CA ARG A 9 -25.00 -24.39 -8.81
C ARG A 9 -24.16 -24.53 -7.53
N GLN A 10 -23.13 -25.37 -7.55
CA GLN A 10 -22.21 -25.53 -6.44
C GLN A 10 -21.34 -24.28 -6.25
N ASP A 11 -20.88 -23.66 -7.34
CA ASP A 11 -20.16 -22.37 -7.30
C ASP A 11 -21.05 -21.25 -6.76
N LYS A 12 -22.31 -21.22 -7.16
CA LYS A 12 -23.28 -20.25 -6.64
C LYS A 12 -23.49 -20.43 -5.14
N HIS A 13 -23.69 -21.67 -4.69
CA HIS A 13 -23.92 -21.95 -3.26
C HIS A 13 -22.70 -21.58 -2.40
N LYS A 14 -21.49 -21.94 -2.86
CA LYS A 14 -20.25 -21.56 -2.17
C LYS A 14 -20.05 -20.04 -2.13
N ARG A 15 -20.42 -19.33 -3.21
CA ARG A 15 -20.38 -17.86 -3.25
C ARG A 15 -21.39 -17.25 -2.28
N GLU A 16 -22.61 -17.79 -2.21
CA GLU A 16 -23.65 -17.35 -1.28
C GLU A 16 -23.24 -17.57 0.18
N GLU A 17 -22.64 -18.72 0.51
CA GLU A 17 -22.11 -18.99 1.85
C GLU A 17 -20.95 -18.03 2.20
N PHE A 18 -20.03 -17.80 1.25
CA PHE A 18 -18.92 -16.87 1.45
C PHE A 18 -19.39 -15.43 1.65
N GLU A 19 -20.34 -14.95 0.83
CA GLU A 19 -20.98 -13.65 0.98
C GLU A 19 -21.74 -13.51 2.29
N ALA A 20 -22.42 -14.58 2.76
CA ALA A 20 -23.10 -14.57 4.04
C ALA A 20 -22.12 -14.44 5.22
N ILE A 21 -20.97 -15.12 5.16
CA ILE A 21 -19.90 -15.02 6.16
C ILE A 21 -19.28 -13.62 6.13
N LEU A 22 -19.01 -13.07 4.94
CA LEU A 22 -18.48 -11.73 4.79
C LEU A 22 -19.45 -10.68 5.35
N ASN A 23 -20.73 -10.77 5.02
CA ASN A 23 -21.75 -9.84 5.55
C ASN A 23 -21.85 -9.92 7.07
N LEU A 24 -21.83 -11.13 7.65
CA LEU A 24 -21.80 -11.30 9.10
C LEU A 24 -20.55 -10.67 9.73
N TYR A 25 -19.38 -10.85 9.11
CA TYR A 25 -18.14 -10.23 9.56
C TYR A 25 -18.20 -8.70 9.44
N MET A 26 -18.70 -8.18 8.33
CA MET A 26 -18.80 -6.74 8.08
C MET A 26 -19.83 -6.06 8.98
N ASP A 27 -20.96 -6.70 9.29
CA ASP A 27 -21.95 -6.22 10.26
C ASP A 27 -21.37 -6.22 11.69
N ALA A 28 -20.67 -7.29 12.09
CA ALA A 28 -20.00 -7.36 13.38
C ALA A 28 -18.90 -6.29 13.51
N LEU A 29 -18.13 -6.05 12.45
CA LEU A 29 -17.12 -4.99 12.39
C LEU A 29 -17.75 -3.60 12.39
N GLY A 30 -18.91 -3.42 11.74
CA GLY A 30 -19.69 -2.19 11.77
C GLY A 30 -20.19 -1.86 13.18
N MET A 31 -20.68 -2.86 13.93
CA MET A 31 -21.05 -2.73 15.34
C MET A 31 -19.85 -2.38 16.25
N LEU A 32 -18.65 -2.80 15.85
CA LEU A 32 -17.42 -2.48 16.59
C LEU A 32 -16.91 -1.07 16.33
N GLY A 33 -17.37 -0.35 15.30
CA GLY A 33 -16.82 0.95 14.87
C GLY A 33 -16.62 1.96 16.00
N ASP A 34 -17.58 2.07 16.93
CA ASP A 34 -17.51 2.99 18.08
C ASP A 34 -16.80 2.41 19.31
N THR A 35 -16.54 1.10 19.33
CA THR A 35 -15.85 0.41 20.42
C THR A 35 -14.34 0.70 20.40
N PRO A 36 -13.63 0.57 21.53
CA PRO A 36 -12.17 0.66 21.55
C PRO A 36 -11.49 -0.29 20.56
N LEU A 37 -12.09 -1.46 20.30
CA LEU A 37 -11.58 -2.45 19.34
C LEU A 37 -11.77 -1.99 17.89
N GLY A 38 -12.96 -1.49 17.51
CA GLY A 38 -13.14 -0.94 16.16
C GLY A 38 -12.40 0.37 15.94
N ARG A 39 -12.21 1.19 16.97
CA ARG A 39 -11.28 2.35 16.91
C ARG A 39 -9.82 1.94 16.82
N ALA A 40 -9.41 0.81 17.41
CA ALA A 40 -8.07 0.27 17.23
C ALA A 40 -7.89 -0.32 15.82
N MET A 41 -8.94 -0.88 15.23
CA MET A 41 -8.95 -1.42 13.86
C MET A 41 -9.04 -0.32 12.78
N THR A 42 -9.67 0.81 13.09
CA THR A 42 -9.81 1.99 12.19
C THR A 42 -8.83 3.12 12.54
N GLY A 43 -8.06 2.95 13.61
CA GLY A 43 -7.17 3.98 14.15
C GLY A 43 -5.86 4.03 13.38
N ARG A 44 -5.45 5.25 13.00
CA ARG A 44 -4.13 5.51 12.42
C ARG A 44 -3.04 4.98 13.35
N ARG A 45 -2.24 4.01 12.89
CA ARG A 45 -1.01 3.56 13.54
C ARG A 45 -0.02 4.71 13.54
N ARG A 46 0.09 5.41 14.68
CA ARG A 46 1.01 6.54 14.82
C ARG A 46 2.44 6.05 14.93
N LEU A 47 3.32 6.74 14.24
CA LEU A 47 4.76 6.51 14.33
C LEU A 47 5.34 7.26 15.55
N PRO A 48 6.43 6.75 16.16
CA PRO A 48 7.12 7.43 17.24
C PRO A 48 7.69 8.77 16.76
N ASN A 49 7.88 9.68 17.72
CA ASN A 49 8.31 11.06 17.46
C ASN A 49 9.75 11.14 16.90
N ARG A 50 10.56 10.11 17.16
CA ARG A 50 11.88 9.91 16.54
C ARG A 50 11.91 8.51 15.93
N ARG A 51 12.34 8.42 14.68
CA ARG A 51 12.51 7.17 13.93
C ARG A 51 13.65 7.31 12.93
N ALA A 52 14.30 6.21 12.61
CA ALA A 52 15.25 6.17 11.50
C ALA A 52 14.46 6.29 10.19
N GLY A 53 14.95 7.13 9.28
CA GLY A 53 14.46 7.21 7.91
C GLY A 53 15.62 6.88 6.96
N GLU A 54 15.38 6.02 5.99
CA GLU A 54 16.35 5.74 4.93
C GLU A 54 16.11 6.70 3.77
N THR A 55 17.11 7.49 3.41
CA THR A 55 17.03 8.42 2.28
C THR A 55 17.88 7.92 1.12
N ARG A 56 17.29 7.94 -0.08
CA ARG A 56 17.98 7.55 -1.32
C ARG A 56 17.52 8.36 -2.52
N ALA A 57 18.38 8.44 -3.52
CA ALA A 57 18.04 9.02 -4.81
C ALA A 57 17.38 7.98 -5.73
N MET A 58 16.46 8.42 -6.57
CA MET A 58 15.78 7.62 -7.58
C MET A 58 15.54 8.46 -8.84
N MET A 59 15.79 7.88 -10.00
CA MET A 59 15.45 8.50 -11.28
C MET A 59 14.09 8.02 -11.78
N PHE A 60 13.23 8.95 -12.19
CA PHE A 60 11.98 8.63 -12.88
C PHE A 60 11.68 9.68 -13.96
N ARG A 61 11.49 9.25 -15.21
CA ARG A 61 11.24 10.14 -16.37
C ARG A 61 12.25 11.28 -16.47
N ASP A 62 13.54 10.93 -16.41
CA ASP A 62 14.68 11.85 -16.50
C ASP A 62 14.70 12.95 -15.43
N ARG A 63 14.09 12.68 -14.28
CA ARG A 63 14.09 13.56 -13.11
C ARG A 63 14.59 12.81 -11.89
N GLU A 64 15.44 13.46 -11.12
CA GLU A 64 15.91 12.95 -9.84
C GLU A 64 14.92 13.29 -8.72
N TYR A 65 14.58 12.25 -7.98
CA TYR A 65 13.77 12.32 -6.77
C TYR A 65 14.58 11.81 -5.59
N ARG A 66 14.42 12.48 -4.44
CA ARG A 66 14.92 12.03 -3.15
C ARG A 66 13.77 11.40 -2.39
N LEU A 67 13.87 10.10 -2.18
CA LEU A 67 12.92 9.31 -1.42
C LEU A 67 13.42 9.18 0.02
N THR A 68 12.57 9.46 1.00
CA THR A 68 12.82 9.09 2.40
C THR A 68 11.76 8.10 2.86
N VAL A 69 12.19 6.96 3.35
CA VAL A 69 11.33 5.85 3.79
C VAL A 69 11.37 5.73 5.30
N GLY A 70 10.20 5.78 5.92
CA GLY A 70 10.00 5.42 7.32
C GLY A 70 9.39 4.03 7.42
N ARG A 71 9.89 3.22 8.35
CA ARG A 71 9.34 1.90 8.68
C ARG A 71 8.79 1.91 10.11
N PHE A 72 7.84 1.02 10.35
CA PHE A 72 7.35 0.71 11.69
C PHE A 72 8.37 -0.16 12.43
N ASP A 73 8.17 -0.35 13.74
CA ASP A 73 9.07 -1.17 14.58
C ASP A 73 9.11 -2.65 14.14
N ASP A 74 8.08 -3.10 13.42
CA ASP A 74 8.00 -4.44 12.81
C ASP A 74 8.72 -4.55 11.45
N GLY A 75 9.35 -3.47 10.98
CA GLY A 75 10.02 -3.38 9.67
C GLY A 75 9.07 -3.09 8.50
N GLY A 76 7.75 -3.07 8.73
CA GLY A 76 6.76 -2.75 7.71
C GLY A 76 6.89 -1.31 7.22
N LEU A 77 6.60 -1.10 5.93
CA LEU A 77 6.60 0.23 5.31
C LEU A 77 5.54 1.13 5.97
N ALA A 78 5.95 2.29 6.48
CA ALA A 78 5.07 3.18 7.24
C ALA A 78 4.77 4.51 6.57
N GLU A 79 5.76 5.08 5.91
CA GLU A 79 5.63 6.35 5.24
C GLU A 79 6.72 6.54 4.20
N ILE A 80 6.40 7.38 3.24
CA ILE A 80 7.23 7.74 2.11
C ILE A 80 7.14 9.26 1.96
N PHE A 81 8.29 9.91 1.90
CA PHE A 81 8.41 11.30 1.47
C PHE A 81 9.17 11.36 0.16
N ILE A 82 8.74 12.22 -0.74
CA ILE A 82 9.37 12.42 -2.05
C ILE A 82 9.69 13.89 -2.17
N ASP A 83 10.97 14.23 -2.37
CA ASP A 83 11.39 15.54 -2.84
C ASP A 83 11.93 15.42 -4.25
N ALA A 84 11.79 16.48 -5.05
CA ALA A 84 12.43 16.60 -6.35
C ALA A 84 13.55 17.65 -6.29
N GLU A 85 14.56 17.52 -7.15
CA GLU A 85 15.67 18.47 -7.23
C GLU A 85 15.17 19.92 -7.45
N LYS A 86 14.16 20.09 -8.31
CA LYS A 86 13.46 21.37 -8.50
C LYS A 86 12.21 21.40 -7.64
N ALA A 87 12.27 22.18 -6.56
CA ALA A 87 11.29 22.19 -5.48
C ALA A 87 9.87 22.66 -5.87
N SER A 88 9.64 23.21 -7.06
CA SER A 88 8.32 23.75 -7.42
C SER A 88 8.03 23.54 -8.91
N THR A 89 7.62 22.32 -9.24
CA THR A 89 6.99 21.99 -10.53
C THR A 89 5.72 21.22 -10.22
N ASP A 90 4.69 21.30 -11.07
CA ASP A 90 3.42 20.60 -10.86
C ASP A 90 3.66 19.11 -10.49
N SER A 91 4.56 18.46 -11.23
CA SER A 91 4.94 17.05 -10.97
C SER A 91 5.65 16.79 -9.64
N ALA A 92 6.34 17.79 -9.07
CA ALA A 92 7.02 17.67 -7.78
C ALA A 92 6.03 17.90 -6.63
N ASP A 93 5.11 18.84 -6.80
CA ASP A 93 4.05 19.13 -5.84
C ASP A 93 3.07 17.94 -5.78
N ASP A 94 2.62 17.44 -6.93
CA ASP A 94 1.81 16.21 -7.03
C ASP A 94 2.52 15.00 -6.40
N ALA A 95 3.83 14.88 -6.57
CA ALA A 95 4.60 13.78 -5.98
C ALA A 95 4.63 13.85 -4.45
N ARG A 96 4.81 15.05 -3.87
CA ARG A 96 4.78 15.26 -2.42
C ARG A 96 3.40 14.96 -1.84
N ASP A 97 2.35 15.49 -2.46
CA ASP A 97 0.98 15.30 -1.99
C ASP A 97 0.57 13.82 -2.11
N ALA A 98 0.92 13.17 -3.22
CA ALA A 98 0.66 11.73 -3.38
C ALA A 98 1.46 10.88 -2.38
N ALA A 99 2.69 11.25 -2.06
CA ALA A 99 3.51 10.58 -1.05
C ALA A 99 2.92 10.73 0.37
N LEU A 100 2.37 11.91 0.69
CA LEU A 100 1.67 12.15 1.95
C LEU A 100 0.40 11.30 2.06
N CYS A 101 -0.41 11.25 0.99
CA CYS A 101 -1.59 10.40 0.91
C CYS A 101 -1.24 8.91 1.06
N LEU A 102 -0.18 8.45 0.39
CA LEU A 102 0.34 7.09 0.53
C LEU A 102 0.74 6.79 1.98
N SER A 103 1.46 7.70 2.63
CA SER A 103 1.88 7.57 4.02
C SER A 103 0.70 7.45 4.97
N LEU A 104 -0.35 8.23 4.74
CA LEU A 104 -1.60 8.10 5.51
C LEU A 104 -2.25 6.73 5.28
N ALA A 105 -2.38 6.30 4.03
CA ALA A 105 -2.97 4.99 3.71
C ALA A 105 -2.23 3.84 4.40
N LEU A 106 -0.90 3.83 4.37
CA LEU A 106 -0.06 2.84 5.05
C LEU A 106 -0.29 2.85 6.57
N GLN A 107 -0.46 4.04 7.16
CA GLN A 107 -0.73 4.18 8.60
C GLN A 107 -2.14 3.77 8.99
N PHE A 108 -3.09 3.71 8.06
CA PHE A 108 -4.40 3.07 8.23
C PHE A 108 -4.38 1.59 7.84
N GLY A 109 -3.20 1.00 7.61
CA GLY A 109 -3.03 -0.43 7.38
C GLY A 109 -3.31 -0.90 5.95
N VAL A 110 -3.41 0.02 4.98
CA VAL A 110 -3.55 -0.38 3.57
C VAL A 110 -2.23 -1.03 3.12
N PRO A 111 -2.23 -2.28 2.63
CA PRO A 111 -1.01 -2.94 2.19
C PRO A 111 -0.36 -2.21 1.01
N SER A 112 0.96 -2.01 1.05
CA SER A 112 1.73 -1.35 -0.01
C SER A 112 1.56 -2.05 -1.36
N GLU A 113 1.52 -3.38 -1.38
CA GLU A 113 1.30 -4.19 -2.58
C GLU A 113 -0.06 -3.94 -3.22
N THR A 114 -1.11 -3.76 -2.41
CA THR A 114 -2.45 -3.41 -2.91
C THR A 114 -2.42 -2.07 -3.62
N ILE A 115 -1.75 -1.07 -3.05
CA ILE A 115 -1.59 0.25 -3.67
C ILE A 115 -0.75 0.14 -4.95
N ARG A 116 0.34 -0.64 -4.92
CA ARG A 116 1.25 -0.87 -6.05
C ARG A 116 0.51 -1.43 -7.27
N GLN A 117 -0.48 -2.30 -7.05
CA GLN A 117 -1.33 -2.85 -8.10
C GLN A 117 -2.44 -1.88 -8.55
N ALA A 118 -2.91 -0.99 -7.67
CA ALA A 118 -4.01 -0.07 -7.96
C ALA A 118 -3.58 1.19 -8.73
N VAL A 119 -2.36 1.67 -8.51
CA VAL A 119 -1.85 2.89 -9.18
C VAL A 119 -1.68 2.68 -10.68
N THR A 120 -1.80 3.77 -11.45
CA THR A 120 -1.76 3.73 -12.92
C THR A 120 -0.50 3.05 -13.45
N ARG A 121 -0.71 2.09 -14.36
CA ARG A 121 0.35 1.37 -15.08
C ARG A 121 0.27 1.65 -16.57
N ALA A 122 1.43 1.66 -17.22
CA ALA A 122 1.51 1.65 -18.67
C ALA A 122 1.06 0.28 -19.21
N SER A 123 0.80 0.19 -20.52
CA SER A 123 0.37 -1.06 -21.18
C SER A 123 1.36 -2.21 -21.03
N ASN A 124 2.64 -1.91 -20.82
CA ASN A 124 3.70 -2.88 -20.56
C ASN A 124 3.89 -3.22 -19.07
N GLY A 125 3.00 -2.75 -18.19
CA GLY A 125 3.08 -2.98 -16.74
C GLY A 125 4.03 -2.03 -15.99
N ALA A 126 4.82 -1.21 -16.69
CA ALA A 126 5.71 -0.25 -16.07
C ALA A 126 4.92 0.83 -15.29
N PRO A 127 5.49 1.40 -14.21
CA PRO A 127 4.82 2.45 -13.45
C PRO A 127 4.61 3.69 -14.33
N ALA A 128 3.35 4.15 -14.42
CA ALA A 128 3.03 5.37 -15.17
C ALA A 128 3.22 6.64 -14.32
N GLY A 129 3.29 6.52 -13.00
CA GLY A 129 3.52 7.63 -12.08
C GLY A 129 4.61 7.31 -11.06
N VAL A 130 5.12 8.36 -10.41
CA VAL A 130 6.25 8.26 -9.47
C VAL A 130 5.94 7.34 -8.29
N ILE A 131 4.70 7.31 -7.80
CA ILE A 131 4.29 6.41 -6.70
C ILE A 131 4.45 4.94 -7.09
N GLY A 132 4.04 4.57 -8.31
CA GLY A 132 4.25 3.21 -8.81
C GLY A 132 5.74 2.87 -8.89
N ALA A 133 6.57 3.81 -9.34
CA ALA A 133 8.01 3.62 -9.44
C ALA A 133 8.67 3.45 -8.08
N VAL A 134 8.28 4.25 -7.09
CA VAL A 134 8.75 4.11 -5.70
C VAL A 134 8.37 2.75 -5.13
N LEU A 135 7.11 2.36 -5.26
CA LEU A 135 6.62 1.08 -4.72
C LEU A 135 7.27 -0.13 -5.39
N ASP A 136 7.51 -0.06 -6.71
CA ASP A 136 8.25 -1.11 -7.41
C ASP A 136 9.71 -1.18 -6.94
N ALA A 137 10.38 -0.03 -6.76
CA ALA A 137 11.74 0.01 -6.26
C ALA A 137 11.84 -0.61 -4.86
N LEU A 138 10.92 -0.28 -3.95
CA LEU A 138 10.90 -0.80 -2.58
C LEU A 138 10.57 -2.30 -2.50
N ALA A 139 9.70 -2.81 -3.38
CA ALA A 139 9.38 -4.24 -3.44
C ALA A 139 10.61 -5.10 -3.86
N VAL A 140 11.48 -4.55 -4.72
CA VAL A 140 12.73 -5.21 -5.10
C VAL A 140 13.71 -5.28 -3.94
N ASP A 141 13.71 -4.30 -3.04
CA ASP A 141 14.61 -4.31 -1.88
C ASP A 141 14.14 -5.30 -0.81
N GLU A 142 12.83 -5.43 -0.58
CA GLU A 142 12.27 -6.39 0.39
C GLU A 142 12.50 -7.85 -0.02
N THR A 143 12.66 -8.12 -1.32
CA THR A 143 13.06 -9.44 -1.83
C THR A 143 14.57 -9.69 -1.76
N ARG A 144 15.37 -8.69 -1.38
CA ARG A 144 16.83 -8.73 -1.24
C ARG A 144 17.23 -8.49 0.23
N GLU A 145 17.02 -9.44 1.13
CA GLU A 145 17.54 -9.38 2.52
C GLU A 145 18.50 -10.56 2.80
N PRO A 146 19.49 -10.41 3.72
CA PRO A 146 20.73 -9.66 3.53
C PRO A 146 21.94 -10.63 3.44
N HIS A 147 22.90 -10.35 2.55
CA HIS A 147 24.23 -10.93 2.69
C HIS A 147 24.86 -10.26 3.92
N ARG A 148 24.74 -10.91 5.08
CA ARG A 148 25.53 -10.60 6.28
C ARG A 148 26.99 -10.91 5.94
N ASP A 149 27.76 -9.90 5.62
CA ASP A 149 29.21 -10.01 5.70
C ASP A 149 29.58 -10.10 7.18
N ALA A 150 30.28 -11.20 7.48
CA ALA A 150 30.75 -11.64 8.79
C ALA A 150 31.97 -10.86 9.27
#